data_AF-A0A7J6MQA7-F1
#
_entry.id   AF-A0A7J6MQA7-F1
#
_cell.length_a   1.000
_cell.length_b   1.000
_cell.length_c   1.000
_cell.angle_alpha   90.00
_cell.angle_beta   90.00
_cell.angle_gamma   90.00
#
_symmetry.space_group_name_H-M   'P 1'
#
loop_
_entity.id
_entity.type
_entity.pdbx_description
1 polymer ?
#
loop_
_entity_poly.entity_id
_entity_poly.type
_entity_poly.pdbx_seq_one_letter_code
_entity_poly.pdbx_strand_id
1 'polypeptide(L)'
;MVFLDKCCIPQNDPIAKSYGISRLADYLHVSNKLLILWSPDYLDRLWCVYELAVFLRTHKKEDVILVNMNHLKLCVSLMLLQWLGILTQRLERCIFDSDELNMLSGYALGLASAFSIGLGAFRCGEDWQKSCSGVKSFSVRRSKCSSSADHNTLKQRITGMYGSEARFAEVVRGLWLGRLFDSYAHPIQF
;
A
#
# COMPACT_ATOMS: atom_id res chain seq x y z
N MET A 1 -2.26 15.97 -11.57
CA MET A 1 -3.02 16.18 -10.31
C MET A 1 -3.12 14.84 -9.61
N VAL A 2 -3.02 14.78 -8.28
CA VAL A 2 -3.16 13.55 -7.50
C VAL A 2 -4.32 13.74 -6.53
N PHE A 3 -5.23 12.77 -6.48
CA PHE A 3 -6.29 12.69 -5.49
C PHE A 3 -5.87 11.73 -4.39
N LEU A 4 -5.99 12.14 -3.13
CA LEU A 4 -5.72 11.32 -1.97
C LEU A 4 -6.89 11.46 -1.02
N ASP A 5 -7.69 10.40 -0.84
CA ASP A 5 -9.02 10.49 -0.19
C ASP A 5 -8.95 11.14 1.19
N LYS A 6 -7.93 10.78 1.98
CA LYS A 6 -7.70 11.33 3.33
C LYS A 6 -7.44 12.84 3.34
N CYS A 7 -6.90 13.40 2.27
CA CYS A 7 -6.56 14.82 2.15
C CYS A 7 -7.61 15.60 1.34
N CYS A 8 -8.28 14.95 0.39
CA CYS A 8 -9.22 15.59 -0.53
C CYS A 8 -10.68 15.50 -0.04
N ILE A 9 -11.00 14.55 0.84
CA ILE A 9 -12.33 14.43 1.46
C ILE A 9 -12.25 14.97 2.90
N PRO A 10 -13.04 15.98 3.26
CA PRO A 10 -13.10 16.48 4.64
C PRO A 10 -13.40 15.35 5.63
N GLN A 11 -12.45 15.03 6.51
CA GLN A 11 -12.61 13.92 7.45
C GLN A 11 -13.41 14.31 8.70
N ASN A 12 -13.40 15.60 9.05
CA ASN A 12 -13.96 16.12 10.30
C ASN A 12 -15.42 16.61 10.15
N ASP A 13 -15.92 16.74 8.92
CA ASP A 13 -17.30 17.13 8.63
C ASP A 13 -18.06 15.92 8.07
N PRO A 14 -18.97 15.30 8.83
CA PRO A 14 -19.70 14.11 8.40
C PRO A 14 -20.54 14.33 7.13
N ILE A 15 -21.08 15.54 6.94
CA ILE A 15 -21.93 15.88 5.79
C ILE A 15 -21.05 16.02 4.56
N ALA A 16 -20.01 16.86 4.63
CA ALA A 16 -19.07 17.04 3.51
C ALA A 16 -18.31 15.75 3.19
N LYS A 17 -17.99 14.93 4.21
CA LYS A 17 -17.44 13.59 4.03
C LYS A 17 -18.39 12.77 3.18
N SER A 18 -19.65 12.59 3.60
CA SER A 18 -20.67 11.82 2.87
C SER A 18 -20.80 12.25 1.40
N TYR A 19 -20.81 13.56 1.12
CA TYR A 19 -20.79 14.08 -0.24
C TYR A 19 -19.51 13.68 -1.00
N GLY A 20 -18.34 13.78 -0.37
CA GLY A 20 -17.08 13.29 -0.94
C GLY A 20 -17.09 11.79 -1.25
N ILE A 21 -17.56 10.96 -0.31
CA ILE A 21 -17.75 9.51 -0.52
C ILE A 21 -18.66 9.28 -1.73
N SER A 22 -19.72 10.10 -1.85
CA SER A 22 -20.73 9.89 -2.88
C SER A 22 -20.19 10.05 -4.31
N ARG A 23 -19.17 10.89 -4.46
CA ARG A 23 -18.48 11.24 -5.71
C ARG A 23 -17.19 10.46 -5.94
N LEU A 24 -16.80 9.57 -5.04
CA LEU A 24 -15.56 8.82 -5.13
C LEU A 24 -15.46 8.01 -6.44
N ALA A 25 -16.55 7.38 -6.87
CA ALA A 25 -16.60 6.66 -8.13
C ALA A 25 -16.34 7.58 -9.34
N ASP A 26 -16.81 8.83 -9.30
CA ASP A 26 -16.59 9.82 -10.35
C ASP A 26 -15.09 10.19 -10.42
N TYR A 27 -14.44 10.40 -9.27
CA TYR A 27 -12.99 10.66 -9.20
C TYR A 27 -12.18 9.48 -9.75
N LEU A 28 -12.52 8.26 -9.37
CA LEU A 28 -11.86 7.06 -9.89
C LEU A 28 -12.06 6.90 -11.40
N HIS A 29 -13.22 7.28 -11.93
CA HIS A 29 -13.53 7.18 -13.35
C HIS A 29 -12.67 8.11 -14.22
N VAL A 30 -12.33 9.30 -13.72
CA VAL A 30 -11.51 10.28 -14.45
C VAL A 30 -10.00 10.14 -14.16
N SER A 31 -9.61 9.24 -13.26
CA SER A 31 -8.21 9.06 -12.84
C SER A 31 -7.45 8.16 -13.81
N ASN A 32 -6.29 8.58 -14.30
CA ASN A 32 -5.51 7.75 -15.22
C ASN A 32 -4.87 6.51 -14.58
N LYS A 33 -4.54 6.58 -13.28
CA LYS A 33 -3.84 5.53 -12.54
C LYS A 33 -4.30 5.49 -11.09
N LEU A 34 -4.24 4.32 -10.48
CA LEU A 34 -4.53 4.09 -9.06
C LEU A 34 -3.28 3.57 -8.34
N LEU A 35 -2.72 4.37 -7.45
CA LEU A 35 -1.61 3.96 -6.58
C LEU A 35 -2.16 3.41 -5.26
N ILE A 36 -1.85 2.16 -4.96
CA ILE A 36 -2.29 1.48 -3.73
C ILE A 36 -1.09 1.18 -2.86
N LEU A 37 -1.09 1.77 -1.67
CA LEU A 37 -0.19 1.40 -0.59
C LEU A 37 -0.79 0.21 0.17
N TRP A 38 -0.36 -0.99 -0.18
CA TRP A 38 -0.93 -2.21 0.39
C TRP A 38 -0.13 -2.73 1.57
N SER A 39 -0.84 -3.43 2.45
CA SER A 39 -0.35 -4.13 3.63
C SER A 39 -1.15 -5.44 3.78
N PRO A 40 -0.73 -6.40 4.61
CA PRO A 40 -1.48 -7.65 4.79
C PRO A 40 -2.95 -7.46 5.19
N ASP A 41 -3.26 -6.38 5.92
CA ASP A 41 -4.60 -5.97 6.34
C ASP A 41 -5.35 -5.11 5.29
N TYR A 42 -4.80 -4.94 4.07
CA TYR A 42 -5.47 -4.16 3.02
C TYR A 42 -6.89 -4.66 2.74
N LEU A 43 -7.06 -5.98 2.67
CA LEU A 43 -8.35 -6.62 2.41
C LEU A 43 -9.33 -6.50 3.58
N ASP A 44 -8.87 -6.15 4.78
CA ASP A 44 -9.78 -5.83 5.88
C ASP A 44 -10.45 -4.48 5.65
N ARG A 45 -9.91 -3.57 4.84
CA ARG A 45 -10.45 -2.21 4.66
C ARG A 45 -11.44 -2.18 3.51
N LEU A 46 -12.74 -2.23 3.82
CA LEU A 46 -13.80 -2.32 2.80
C LEU A 46 -13.73 -1.19 1.77
N TRP A 47 -13.43 0.02 2.25
CA TRP A 47 -13.25 1.22 1.44
C TRP A 47 -12.20 1.02 0.35
N CYS A 48 -10.98 0.61 0.72
CA CYS A 48 -9.88 0.45 -0.21
C CYS A 48 -10.15 -0.65 -1.25
N VAL A 49 -10.81 -1.74 -0.81
CA VAL A 49 -11.21 -2.82 -1.72
C VAL A 49 -12.28 -2.37 -2.70
N TYR A 50 -13.23 -1.54 -2.24
CA TYR A 50 -14.25 -0.95 -3.10
C TYR A 50 -13.65 -0.04 -4.17
N GLU A 51 -12.70 0.83 -3.81
CA GLU A 51 -12.02 1.72 -4.77
C GLU A 51 -11.32 0.95 -5.88
N LEU A 52 -10.55 -0.06 -5.51
CA LEU A 52 -9.88 -0.94 -6.46
C LEU A 52 -10.88 -1.62 -7.40
N ALA A 53 -11.95 -2.18 -6.83
CA ALA A 53 -12.96 -2.89 -7.61
C ALA A 53 -13.71 -1.96 -8.57
N VAL A 54 -13.99 -0.72 -8.16
CA VAL A 54 -14.66 0.30 -8.99
C VAL A 54 -13.72 0.80 -10.09
N PHE A 55 -12.46 1.10 -9.76
CA PHE A 55 -11.46 1.56 -10.71
C PHE A 55 -11.26 0.56 -11.85
N LEU A 56 -11.08 -0.73 -11.52
CA LEU A 56 -10.88 -1.82 -12.49
C LEU A 56 -12.11 -2.18 -13.34
N ARG A 57 -13.27 -1.55 -13.09
CA ARG A 57 -14.41 -1.67 -14.02
C ARG A 57 -14.24 -0.82 -15.28
N THR A 58 -13.48 0.25 -15.19
CA THR A 58 -13.32 1.24 -16.26
C THR A 58 -11.88 1.38 -16.73
N HIS A 59 -10.93 0.84 -15.96
CA HIS A 59 -9.49 0.89 -16.23
C HIS A 59 -8.89 -0.50 -16.40
N LYS A 60 -7.67 -0.55 -16.95
CA LYS A 60 -6.92 -1.80 -17.11
C LYS A 60 -6.12 -2.10 -15.85
N LYS A 61 -5.60 -3.32 -15.75
CA LYS A 61 -4.81 -3.74 -14.57
C LYS A 61 -3.47 -3.00 -14.49
N GLU A 62 -2.90 -2.62 -15.64
CA GLU A 62 -1.62 -1.92 -15.76
C GLU A 62 -1.69 -0.47 -15.23
N ASP A 63 -2.90 0.06 -15.09
CA ASP A 63 -3.15 1.38 -14.52
C ASP A 63 -3.12 1.35 -12.97
N VAL A 64 -3.06 0.16 -12.36
CA VAL A 64 -2.94 -0.02 -10.91
C VAL A 64 -1.47 -0.24 -10.52
N ILE A 65 -0.95 0.63 -9.66
CA ILE A 65 0.39 0.53 -9.10
C ILE A 65 0.26 0.06 -7.66
N LEU A 66 0.75 -1.14 -7.35
CA LEU A 66 0.80 -1.67 -6.00
C LEU A 66 2.17 -1.39 -5.38
N VAL A 67 2.20 -0.79 -4.19
CA VAL A 67 3.43 -0.59 -3.42
C VAL A 67 3.24 -1.15 -2.02
N ASN A 68 4.09 -2.09 -1.61
CA ASN A 68 4.07 -2.62 -0.26
C ASN A 68 4.55 -1.55 0.74
N MET A 69 3.74 -1.28 1.76
CA MET A 69 4.06 -0.34 2.85
C MET A 69 5.36 -0.67 3.57
N ASN A 70 5.72 -1.95 3.70
CA ASN A 70 6.95 -2.36 4.36
C ASN A 70 8.19 -2.11 3.47
N HIS A 71 8.06 -2.16 2.13
CA HIS A 71 9.13 -1.69 1.24
C HIS A 71 9.36 -0.19 1.39
N LEU A 72 8.29 0.62 1.49
CA LEU A 72 8.44 2.05 1.69
C LEU A 72 9.15 2.37 3.02
N LYS A 73 8.74 1.71 4.12
CA LYS A 73 9.40 1.85 5.43
C LYS A 73 10.87 1.44 5.36
N LEU A 74 11.19 0.35 4.66
CA LEU A 74 12.55 -0.12 4.46
C LEU A 74 13.39 0.93 3.70
N CYS A 75 12.90 1.43 2.56
CA CYS A 75 13.61 2.45 1.79
C CYS A 75 13.88 3.71 2.63
N VAL A 76 12.88 4.22 3.36
CA VAL A 76 13.06 5.37 4.24
C VAL A 76 14.07 5.08 5.35
N SER A 77 14.00 3.89 5.96
CA SER A 77 14.95 3.49 7.01
C SER A 77 16.39 3.37 6.50
N LEU A 78 16.58 2.82 5.30
CA LEU A 78 17.89 2.72 4.65
C LEU A 78 18.42 4.09 4.28
N MET A 79 17.58 4.99 3.74
CA MET A 79 17.98 6.37 3.47
C MET A 79 18.47 7.03 4.76
N LEU A 80 17.69 6.98 5.84
CA LEU A 80 18.07 7.56 7.13
C LEU A 80 19.36 6.95 7.69
N LEU A 81 19.51 5.62 7.61
CA LEU A 81 20.72 4.92 8.03
C LEU A 81 21.95 5.39 7.26
N GLN A 82 21.83 5.56 5.94
CA GLN A 82 22.90 6.05 5.07
C GLN A 82 23.25 7.51 5.37
N TRP A 83 22.24 8.37 5.55
CA TRP A 83 22.47 9.77 5.94
C TRP A 83 23.20 9.90 7.27
N LEU A 84 22.79 9.10 8.27
CA LEU A 84 23.45 9.07 9.57
C LEU A 84 24.88 8.51 9.48
N GLY A 85 25.08 7.43 8.73
CA GLY A 85 26.41 6.84 8.53
C GLY A 85 27.39 7.78 7.80
N ILE A 86 26.90 8.55 6.82
CA ILE A 86 27.71 9.60 6.19
C ILE A 86 28.06 10.68 7.22
N LEU A 87 27.10 11.11 8.04
CA LEU A 87 27.36 12.12 9.08
C LEU A 87 28.38 11.63 10.10
N THR A 88 28.28 10.38 10.58
CA THR A 88 29.25 9.82 11.53
C THR A 88 30.64 9.74 10.94
N GLN A 89 30.79 9.28 9.69
CA GLN A 89 32.10 9.27 9.00
C GLN A 89 32.69 10.67 8.85
N ARG A 90 31.87 11.69 8.58
CA ARG A 90 32.34 13.08 8.49
C ARG A 90 32.83 13.59 9.85
N LEU A 91 32.11 13.27 10.92
CA LEU A 91 32.51 13.65 12.28
C LEU A 91 33.76 12.89 12.75
N GLU A 92 33.86 11.60 12.43
CA GLU A 92 35.04 10.77 12.73
C GLU A 92 36.30 11.39 12.11
N ARG A 93 36.27 11.78 10.83
CA ARG A 93 37.41 12.48 10.18
C ARG A 93 37.74 13.84 10.81
N CYS A 94 36.79 14.51 11.44
CA CYS A 94 37.05 15.79 12.11
C CYS A 94 37.72 15.60 13.49
N ILE A 95 37.46 14.47 14.16
CA ILE A 95 37.93 14.21 15.53
C ILE A 95 39.17 13.31 15.53
N PHE A 96 39.22 12.32 14.64
CA PHE A 96 40.22 11.28 14.56
C PHE A 96 40.81 11.21 13.14
N ASP A 97 42.12 11.42 13.03
CA ASP A 97 42.88 11.31 11.78
C ASP A 97 43.35 9.87 11.54
N SER A 98 42.46 8.88 11.75
CA SER A 98 42.76 7.46 11.54
C SER A 98 41.93 6.89 10.39
N ASP A 99 42.61 6.54 9.30
CA ASP A 99 41.96 5.95 8.13
C ASP A 99 41.34 4.57 8.43
N GLU A 100 41.93 3.81 9.35
CA GLU A 100 41.43 2.47 9.73
C GLU A 100 40.03 2.54 10.38
N LEU A 101 39.78 3.52 11.25
CA LEU A 101 38.50 3.67 11.94
C LEU A 101 37.38 4.03 10.96
N ASN A 102 37.68 4.96 10.04
CA ASN A 102 36.76 5.38 8.97
C ASN A 102 36.43 4.22 8.01
N MET A 103 37.42 3.38 7.70
CA MET A 103 37.21 2.20 6.86
C MET A 103 36.30 1.17 7.55
N LEU A 104 36.54 0.91 8.84
CA LEU A 104 35.72 -0.02 9.63
C LEU A 104 34.27 0.46 9.77
N SER A 105 34.05 1.74 10.05
CA SER A 105 32.70 2.31 10.15
C SER A 105 31.94 2.25 8.81
N GLY A 106 32.64 2.43 7.69
CA GLY A 106 32.12 2.18 6.34
C GLY A 106 31.67 0.74 6.09
N TYR A 107 32.50 -0.25 6.43
CA TYR A 107 32.13 -1.66 6.30
C TYR A 107 30.94 -2.03 7.18
N ALA A 108 30.92 -1.54 8.43
CA ALA A 108 29.80 -1.77 9.35
C ALA A 108 28.48 -1.22 8.79
N LEU A 109 28.48 -0.01 8.24
CA LEU A 109 27.30 0.59 7.58
C LEU A 109 26.83 -0.23 6.37
N GLY A 110 27.76 -0.72 5.56
CA GLY A 110 27.48 -1.59 4.42
C GLY A 110 26.80 -2.89 4.83
N LEU A 111 27.34 -3.57 5.85
CA LEU A 111 26.77 -4.81 6.40
C LEU A 111 25.39 -4.58 7.01
N ALA A 112 25.20 -3.50 7.77
CA ALA A 112 23.91 -3.14 8.35
C ALA A 112 22.84 -2.87 7.28
N SER A 113 23.23 -2.24 6.18
CA SER A 113 22.34 -1.98 5.04
C SER A 113 21.96 -3.27 4.32
N ALA A 114 22.94 -4.14 4.04
CA ALA A 114 22.69 -5.44 3.41
C ALA A 114 21.76 -6.32 4.26
N PHE A 115 21.99 -6.37 5.58
CA PHE A 115 21.13 -7.10 6.51
C PHE A 115 19.69 -6.54 6.52
N SER A 116 19.54 -5.22 6.54
CA SER A 116 18.23 -4.56 6.51
C SER A 116 17.47 -4.89 5.21
N ILE A 117 18.15 -4.90 4.07
CA ILE A 117 17.58 -5.32 2.78
C ILE A 117 17.12 -6.78 2.85
N GLY A 118 17.96 -7.68 3.36
CA GLY A 118 17.62 -9.10 3.51
C GLY A 118 16.39 -9.33 4.39
N LEU A 119 16.33 -8.66 5.55
CA LEU A 119 15.18 -8.73 6.45
C LEU A 119 13.91 -8.14 5.80
N GLY A 120 14.06 -7.05 5.05
CA GLY A 120 12.99 -6.44 4.28
C GLY A 120 12.40 -7.37 3.22
N ALA A 121 13.27 -8.05 2.45
CA ALA A 121 12.86 -9.05 1.46
C ALA A 121 12.14 -10.23 2.10
N PHE A 122 12.66 -10.74 3.24
CA PHE A 122 12.02 -11.82 3.99
C PHE A 122 10.61 -11.42 4.48
N ARG A 123 10.48 -10.24 5.10
CA ARG A 123 9.18 -9.71 5.54
C ARG A 123 8.21 -9.49 4.39
N CYS A 124 8.69 -9.01 3.24
CA CYS A 124 7.85 -8.89 2.06
C CYS A 124 7.30 -10.26 1.61
N GLY A 125 8.11 -11.32 1.69
CA GLY A 125 7.67 -12.69 1.42
C GLY A 125 6.59 -13.17 2.39
N GLU A 126 6.75 -12.90 3.70
CA GLU A 126 5.72 -13.24 4.69
C GLU A 126 4.42 -12.44 4.49
N ASP A 127 4.52 -11.14 4.25
CA ASP A 127 3.37 -10.27 4.00
C ASP A 127 2.60 -10.70 2.76
N TRP A 128 3.33 -11.10 1.73
CA TRP A 128 2.77 -11.67 0.52
C TRP A 128 1.97 -12.93 0.83
N GLN A 129 2.54 -13.86 1.57
CA GLN A 129 1.85 -15.10 1.95
C GLN A 129 0.59 -14.82 2.78
N LYS A 130 0.66 -13.87 3.73
CA LYS A 130 -0.49 -13.42 4.53
C LYS A 130 -1.58 -12.76 3.68
N SER A 131 -1.20 -11.95 2.69
CA SER A 131 -2.17 -11.33 1.77
C SER A 131 -2.91 -12.41 0.98
N CYS A 132 -2.18 -13.38 0.40
CA CYS A 132 -2.76 -14.48 -0.36
C CYS A 132 -3.75 -15.34 0.45
N SER A 133 -3.45 -15.62 1.72
CA SER A 133 -4.37 -16.33 2.60
C SER A 133 -5.58 -15.47 2.99
N GLY A 134 -5.37 -14.17 3.22
CA GLY A 134 -6.40 -13.18 3.50
C GLY A 134 -7.48 -13.13 2.42
N VAL A 135 -7.09 -13.13 1.13
CA VAL A 135 -8.02 -13.09 -0.01
C VAL A 135 -9.04 -14.20 0.04
N LYS A 136 -8.60 -15.45 0.28
CA LYS A 136 -9.50 -16.61 0.31
C LYS A 136 -10.62 -16.44 1.34
N SER A 137 -10.33 -15.76 2.43
CA SER A 137 -11.26 -15.50 3.53
C SER A 137 -12.01 -14.17 3.44
N PHE A 138 -11.71 -13.31 2.45
CA PHE A 138 -12.30 -11.98 2.34
C PHE A 138 -13.84 -12.02 2.34
N SER A 139 -14.48 -11.13 3.10
CA SER A 139 -15.95 -10.98 3.13
C SER A 139 -16.31 -9.54 3.49
N VAL A 140 -17.28 -8.96 2.77
CA VAL A 140 -17.81 -7.61 3.01
C VAL A 140 -18.38 -7.45 4.42
N ARG A 141 -18.89 -8.54 5.01
CA ARG A 141 -19.46 -8.51 6.36
C ARG A 141 -18.40 -8.35 7.44
N ARG A 142 -17.20 -8.90 7.22
CA ARG A 142 -16.09 -8.90 8.20
C ARG A 142 -15.10 -7.77 7.99
N SER A 143 -15.19 -7.05 6.88
CA SER A 143 -14.31 -5.92 6.60
C SER A 143 -14.63 -4.73 7.51
N LYS A 144 -13.56 -4.04 7.89
CA LYS A 144 -13.50 -2.85 8.74
C LYS A 144 -13.78 -1.60 7.91
N CYS A 145 -14.45 -0.64 8.54
CA CYS A 145 -14.61 0.75 8.10
C CYS A 145 -14.33 1.69 9.28
N SER A 146 -14.01 2.95 8.99
CA SER A 146 -13.78 3.96 10.03
C SER A 146 -15.04 4.28 10.84
N SER A 147 -16.23 4.11 10.26
CA SER A 147 -17.50 4.21 10.97
C SER A 147 -18.50 3.16 10.46
N SER A 148 -19.48 2.81 11.30
CA SER A 148 -20.59 1.92 10.92
C SER A 148 -21.51 2.55 9.87
N ALA A 149 -21.65 3.88 9.89
CA ALA A 149 -22.38 4.63 8.86
C ALA A 149 -21.72 4.47 7.48
N ASP A 150 -20.41 4.65 7.40
CA ASP A 150 -19.64 4.45 6.14
C ASP A 150 -19.77 3.01 5.65
N HIS A 151 -19.77 2.03 6.56
CA HIS A 151 -19.94 0.61 6.22
C HIS A 151 -21.28 0.35 5.52
N ASN A 152 -22.37 0.89 6.07
CA ASN A 152 -23.70 0.74 5.52
C ASN A 152 -23.85 1.44 4.16
N THR A 153 -23.29 2.64 4.02
CA THR A 153 -23.29 3.37 2.74
C THR A 153 -22.53 2.62 1.66
N LEU A 154 -21.35 2.06 1.98
CA LEU A 154 -20.58 1.26 1.03
C LEU A 154 -21.31 -0.04 0.67
N LYS A 155 -21.94 -0.72 1.64
CA LYS A 155 -22.75 -1.91 1.37
C LYS A 155 -23.89 -1.65 0.40
N GLN A 156 -24.65 -0.57 0.62
CA GLN A 156 -25.73 -0.18 -0.30
C GLN A 156 -25.20 0.05 -1.72
N ARG A 157 -24.05 0.71 -1.86
CA ARG A 157 -23.40 0.94 -3.16
C ARG A 157 -22.88 -0.35 -3.79
N ILE A 158 -22.28 -1.23 -3.01
CA ILE A 158 -21.81 -2.53 -3.45
C ILE A 158 -22.98 -3.35 -3.98
N THR A 159 -24.08 -3.45 -3.23
CA THR A 159 -25.29 -4.15 -3.65
C THR A 159 -25.91 -3.49 -4.89
N GLY A 160 -25.93 -2.16 -4.97
CA GLY A 160 -26.42 -1.44 -6.15
C GLY A 160 -25.58 -1.69 -7.41
N MET A 161 -24.25 -1.76 -7.30
CA MET A 161 -23.36 -1.94 -8.46
C MET A 161 -23.10 -3.40 -8.84
N TYR A 162 -23.01 -4.30 -7.86
CA TYR A 162 -22.58 -5.69 -8.04
C TYR A 162 -23.72 -6.68 -7.76
N GLY A 163 -24.91 -6.21 -7.40
CA GLY A 163 -26.10 -7.01 -7.12
C GLY A 163 -26.12 -7.63 -5.72
N SER A 164 -24.97 -8.09 -5.20
CA SER A 164 -24.87 -8.63 -3.84
C SER A 164 -23.46 -8.49 -3.25
N GLU A 165 -23.39 -8.49 -1.91
CA GLU A 165 -22.11 -8.53 -1.18
C GLU A 165 -21.27 -9.76 -1.52
N ALA A 166 -21.92 -10.91 -1.76
CA ALA A 166 -21.25 -12.16 -2.11
C ALA A 166 -20.59 -12.09 -3.48
N ARG A 167 -21.32 -11.57 -4.49
CA ARG A 167 -20.79 -11.40 -5.85
C ARG A 167 -19.63 -10.40 -5.88
N PHE A 168 -19.73 -9.33 -5.10
CA PHE A 168 -18.61 -8.41 -4.93
C PHE A 168 -17.39 -9.08 -4.32
N ALA A 169 -17.56 -9.89 -3.27
CA ALA A 169 -16.46 -10.62 -2.66
C ALA A 169 -15.78 -11.58 -3.66
N GLU A 170 -16.55 -12.28 -4.50
CA GLU A 170 -16.00 -13.12 -5.58
C GLU A 170 -15.21 -12.31 -6.60
N VAL A 171 -15.74 -11.16 -7.03
CA VAL A 171 -15.03 -10.25 -7.94
C VAL A 171 -13.70 -9.83 -7.32
N VAL A 172 -13.70 -9.35 -6.07
CA VAL A 172 -12.47 -8.93 -5.37
C VAL A 172 -11.47 -10.08 -5.29
N ARG A 173 -11.92 -11.28 -4.92
CA ARG A 173 -11.05 -12.46 -4.85
C ARG A 173 -10.43 -12.77 -6.20
N GLY A 174 -11.22 -12.73 -7.29
CA GLY A 174 -10.73 -12.95 -8.65
C GLY A 174 -9.78 -11.87 -9.13
N LEU A 175 -10.06 -10.59 -8.84
CA LEU A 175 -9.20 -9.46 -9.18
C LEU A 175 -7.84 -9.56 -8.49
N TRP A 176 -7.86 -9.84 -7.19
CA TRP A 176 -6.64 -9.95 -6.39
C TRP A 176 -5.84 -11.19 -6.79
N LEU A 177 -6.46 -12.38 -6.88
CA LEU A 177 -5.79 -13.64 -7.22
C LEU A 177 -5.30 -13.73 -8.67
N GLY A 178 -6.02 -13.15 -9.64
CA GLY A 178 -5.79 -13.40 -11.07
C GLY A 178 -5.42 -12.20 -11.93
N ARG A 179 -5.51 -10.95 -11.45
CA ARG A 179 -5.14 -9.77 -12.26
C ARG A 179 -3.96 -8.98 -11.72
N LEU A 180 -3.78 -8.90 -10.41
CA LEU A 180 -2.75 -8.06 -9.80
C LEU A 180 -1.49 -8.83 -9.43
N PHE A 181 -1.60 -10.13 -9.11
CA PHE A 181 -0.45 -10.93 -8.69
C PHE A 181 0.52 -11.28 -9.84
N ASP A 182 0.03 -11.51 -11.05
CA ASP A 182 0.92 -11.79 -12.21
C ASP A 182 1.81 -10.58 -12.53
N SER A 183 1.30 -9.35 -12.34
CA SER A 183 2.05 -8.11 -12.54
C SER A 183 3.05 -7.81 -11.40
N TYR A 184 2.86 -8.40 -10.22
CA TYR A 184 3.79 -8.23 -9.08
C TYR A 184 4.88 -9.31 -9.05
N ALA A 185 4.59 -10.51 -9.59
CA ALA A 185 5.55 -11.61 -9.74
C ALA A 185 6.60 -11.35 -10.84
N HIS A 186 6.29 -10.47 -11.79
CA HIS A 186 7.25 -9.93 -12.75
C HIS A 186 7.67 -8.53 -12.30
N PRO A 187 8.71 -8.40 -11.44
CA PRO A 187 9.20 -7.10 -11.06
C PRO A 187 9.61 -6.37 -12.34
N ILE A 188 9.08 -5.15 -12.46
CA ILE A 188 9.44 -4.09 -13.41
C ILE A 188 10.77 -4.40 -14.10
N GLN A 189 10.68 -4.86 -15.36
CA GLN A 189 11.83 -4.80 -16.26
C GLN A 189 12.06 -3.31 -16.55
N PHE A 190 13.05 -2.74 -15.87
CA PHE A 190 13.62 -1.45 -16.25
C PHE A 190 14.42 -1.58 -17.55
#